data_AF-A0A093FWE8-F1
#
_entry.id   AF-A0A093FWE8-F1
#
_cell.length_a   1.000
_cell.length_b   1.000
_cell.length_c   1.000
_cell.angle_alpha   90.00
_cell.angle_beta   90.00
_cell.angle_gamma   90.00
#
_symmetry.space_group_name_H-M   'P 1'
#
loop_
_entity.id
_entity.type
_entity.pdbx_description
1 polymer ?
#
loop_
_entity_poly.entity_id
_entity_poly.type
_entity_poly.pdbx_seq_one_letter_code
_entity_poly.pdbx_strand_id
1 'polypeptide(L)'
;QPLSLYASPWTSPTWMKTSESFVGKGTLKGQAGDKYHKTWANYFIKFLDEYTKHNVTFWAVTVQNEPLAALLTPTQFPTIAFTAAKQRDFVVQDLGPALARSPHRTQLIILDDQRIYLPHWAKVV
;
A
#
# COMPACT_ATOMS: atom_id res chain seq x y z
N GLN A 1 -20.20 3.00 -20.95
CA GLN A 1 -20.05 3.08 -19.48
C GLN A 1 -18.67 3.66 -19.19
N PRO A 2 -18.51 4.56 -18.20
CA PRO A 2 -17.19 5.05 -17.81
C PRO A 2 -16.33 3.91 -17.25
N LEU A 3 -15.05 3.86 -17.62
CA LEU A 3 -14.09 2.85 -17.15
C LEU A 3 -13.52 3.31 -15.79
N SER A 4 -13.60 2.44 -14.78
CA SER A 4 -13.02 2.69 -13.46
C SER A 4 -11.72 1.91 -13.31
N LEU A 5 -10.62 2.60 -13.00
CA LEU A 5 -9.31 1.99 -12.78
C LEU A 5 -9.03 1.90 -11.28
N TYR A 6 -8.36 0.84 -10.85
CA TYR A 6 -7.73 0.79 -9.54
C TYR A 6 -6.27 0.32 -9.67
N ALA A 7 -5.44 0.66 -8.69
CA ALA A 7 -4.03 0.27 -8.66
C ALA A 7 -3.64 -0.35 -7.31
N SER A 8 -2.79 -1.37 -7.36
CA SER A 8 -2.27 -2.10 -6.19
C SER A 8 -0.75 -2.23 -6.32
N PRO A 9 0.05 -1.76 -5.34
CA PRO A 9 1.49 -1.97 -5.37
C PRO A 9 1.88 -3.35 -4.86
N TRP A 10 2.89 -3.95 -5.48
CA TRP A 10 3.49 -5.20 -5.00
C TRP A 10 4.61 -4.98 -4.01
N THR A 11 5.50 -4.02 -4.23
CA THR A 11 6.66 -3.79 -3.37
C THR A 11 7.09 -2.34 -3.38
N SER A 12 7.69 -1.89 -2.28
CA SER A 12 8.35 -0.59 -2.21
C SER A 12 9.77 -0.66 -2.79
N PRO A 13 10.42 0.48 -3.07
CA PRO A 13 11.86 0.52 -3.31
C PRO A 13 12.66 -0.23 -2.23
N THR A 14 13.70 -0.96 -2.62
CA THR A 14 14.45 -1.87 -1.73
C THR A 14 15.07 -1.17 -0.53
N TRP A 15 15.57 0.05 -0.70
CA TRP A 15 16.19 0.82 0.38
C TRP A 15 15.23 1.18 1.52
N MET A 16 13.91 1.10 1.28
CA MET A 16 12.86 1.30 2.27
C MET A 16 12.49 0.02 3.03
N LYS A 17 12.97 -1.15 2.58
CA LYS A 17 12.57 -2.47 3.10
C LYS A 17 13.60 -3.00 4.10
N THR A 18 13.13 -3.67 5.14
CA THR A 18 14.02 -4.34 6.12
C THR A 18 14.90 -5.42 5.49
N SER A 19 14.47 -6.01 4.38
CA SER A 19 15.20 -7.05 3.65
C SER A 19 16.15 -6.53 2.58
N GLU A 20 16.07 -5.25 2.22
CA GLU A 20 16.80 -4.64 1.09
C GLU A 20 16.68 -5.39 -0.25
N SER A 21 15.62 -6.20 -0.39
CA SER A 21 15.35 -7.05 -1.55
C SER A 21 13.91 -6.86 -2.01
N PHE A 22 13.64 -7.01 -3.31
CA PHE A 22 12.27 -6.93 -3.84
C PHE A 22 11.40 -8.11 -3.42
N VAL A 23 12.01 -9.28 -3.18
CA VAL A 23 11.35 -10.57 -2.89
C VAL A 23 11.63 -11.02 -1.46
N GLY A 24 10.89 -12.02 -1.00
CA GLY A 24 11.08 -12.63 0.32
C GLY A 24 10.52 -11.80 1.48
N LYS A 25 10.86 -12.20 2.70
CA LYS A 25 10.31 -11.62 3.92
C LYS A 25 10.86 -10.21 4.16
N GLY A 26 10.01 -9.18 4.11
CA GLY A 26 10.42 -7.81 4.44
C GLY A 26 9.24 -6.86 4.64
N THR A 27 9.37 -5.94 5.59
CA THR A 27 8.40 -4.84 5.81
C THR A 27 9.05 -3.51 5.45
N LEU A 28 8.29 -2.41 5.48
CA LEU A 28 8.90 -1.09 5.53
C LEU A 28 9.80 -0.99 6.78
N LYS A 29 10.92 -0.26 6.65
CA LYS A 29 11.78 0.11 7.76
C LYS A 29 11.02 1.07 8.69
N GLY A 30 11.31 0.98 9.99
CA GLY A 30 10.72 1.84 11.01
C GLY A 30 9.23 1.62 11.23
N GLN A 31 8.46 2.69 11.41
CA GLN A 31 7.06 2.65 11.84
C GLN A 31 6.21 3.77 11.23
N ALA A 32 4.90 3.60 11.21
CA ALA A 32 3.96 4.61 10.71
C ALA A 32 4.25 5.99 11.32
N GLY A 33 4.08 7.04 10.52
CA GLY A 33 4.43 8.42 10.86
C GLY A 33 5.89 8.80 10.65
N ASP A 34 6.78 7.84 10.37
CA ASP A 34 8.20 8.10 10.14
C ASP A 34 8.54 8.49 8.68
N LYS A 35 9.83 8.70 8.42
CA LYS A 35 10.31 9.09 7.08
C LYS A 35 10.07 8.02 6.02
N TYR A 36 10.11 6.73 6.35
CA TYR A 36 9.93 5.65 5.37
C TYR A 36 8.45 5.52 5.00
N HIS A 37 7.56 5.56 5.98
CA HIS A 37 6.13 5.44 5.74
C HIS A 37 5.57 6.69 5.06
N LYS A 38 5.98 7.89 5.48
CA LYS A 38 5.63 9.13 4.75
C LYS A 38 6.13 9.13 3.32
N THR A 39 7.36 8.63 3.09
CA THR A 39 7.88 8.52 1.72
C THR A 39 7.07 7.52 0.91
N TRP A 40 6.63 6.42 1.51
CA TRP A 40 5.80 5.43 0.83
C TRP A 40 4.43 6.01 0.47
N ALA A 41 3.78 6.72 1.38
CA ALA A 41 2.53 7.43 1.09
C ALA A 41 2.71 8.47 -0.03
N ASN A 42 3.80 9.24 -0.02
CA ASN A 42 4.10 10.20 -1.09
C ASN A 42 4.37 9.51 -2.44
N TYR A 43 4.83 8.26 -2.45
CA TYR A 43 5.01 7.48 -3.68
C TYR A 43 3.66 7.20 -4.36
N PHE A 44 2.59 6.90 -3.61
CA PHE A 44 1.24 6.79 -4.16
C PHE A 44 0.78 8.08 -4.83
N ILE A 45 1.02 9.23 -4.18
CA ILE A 45 0.62 10.53 -4.75
C ILE A 45 1.39 10.81 -6.03
N LYS A 46 2.70 10.55 -6.06
CA LYS A 46 3.51 10.68 -7.28
C LYS A 46 3.03 9.77 -8.41
N PHE A 47 2.62 8.54 -8.10
CA PHE A 47 2.03 7.63 -9.08
C PHE A 47 0.75 8.22 -9.69
N LEU A 48 -0.16 8.72 -8.85
CA LEU A 48 -1.42 9.33 -9.30
C LEU A 48 -1.19 10.62 -10.09
N ASP A 49 -0.26 11.47 -9.62
CA ASP A 49 0.15 12.70 -10.32
C ASP A 49 0.67 12.38 -11.73
N GLU A 50 1.55 11.37 -11.86
CA GLU A 50 2.16 11.03 -13.13
C GLU A 50 1.14 10.48 -14.13
N TYR A 51 0.26 9.58 -13.70
CA TYR A 51 -0.80 9.06 -14.56
C TYR A 51 -1.82 10.14 -14.97
N THR A 52 -2.09 11.10 -14.08
CA THR A 52 -2.98 12.23 -14.40
C THR A 52 -2.42 13.08 -15.53
N LYS A 53 -1.09 13.26 -15.65
CA LYS A 53 -0.46 13.96 -16.78
C LYS A 53 -0.73 13.28 -18.13
N HIS A 54 -1.04 11.99 -18.10
CA HIS A 54 -1.39 11.19 -19.27
C HIS A 54 -2.90 11.00 -19.44
N ASN A 55 -3.72 11.81 -18.77
CA ASN A 55 -5.19 11.72 -18.77
C ASN A 55 -5.73 10.39 -18.24
N VAL A 56 -4.98 9.70 -17.38
CA VAL A 56 -5.40 8.45 -16.73
C VAL A 56 -5.70 8.73 -15.26
N THR A 57 -6.92 8.43 -14.82
CA THR A 57 -7.36 8.65 -13.44
C THR A 57 -7.79 7.35 -12.78
N PHE A 58 -7.57 7.24 -11.46
CA PHE A 58 -7.87 6.05 -10.69
C PHE A 58 -9.06 6.29 -9.75
N TRP A 59 -10.05 5.43 -9.87
CA TRP A 59 -11.17 5.36 -8.93
C TRP A 59 -10.69 4.92 -7.55
N ALA A 60 -9.79 3.95 -7.46
CA ALA A 60 -9.28 3.44 -6.20
C ALA A 60 -7.80 3.07 -6.22
N VAL A 61 -7.21 2.97 -5.04
CA VAL A 61 -5.94 2.27 -4.80
C VAL A 61 -6.11 1.29 -3.65
N THR A 62 -5.33 0.22 -3.64
CA THR A 62 -5.24 -0.65 -2.47
C THR A 62 -4.01 -0.29 -1.63
N VAL A 63 -4.07 -0.52 -0.32
CA VAL A 63 -2.94 -0.18 0.58
C VAL A 63 -1.68 -0.97 0.23
N GLN A 64 -1.86 -2.24 -0.13
CA GLN A 64 -0.80 -3.17 -0.49
C GLN A 64 -1.44 -4.41 -1.09
N ASN A 65 -0.90 -4.92 -2.20
CA ASN A 65 -1.33 -6.22 -2.70
C ASN A 65 -0.76 -7.34 -1.82
N GLU A 66 -1.63 -8.28 -1.41
CA GLU A 66 -1.30 -9.46 -0.59
C GLU A 66 -0.32 -9.16 0.58
N PRO A 67 -0.70 -8.28 1.52
CA PRO A 67 0.15 -7.89 2.65
C PRO A 67 0.61 -9.07 3.52
N LEU A 68 -0.07 -10.21 3.48
CA LEU A 68 0.31 -11.40 4.24
C LEU A 68 1.20 -12.39 3.47
N ALA A 69 1.37 -12.23 2.15
CA ALA A 69 2.12 -13.18 1.32
C ALA A 69 3.54 -13.44 1.85
N ALA A 70 4.29 -12.36 2.16
CA ALA A 70 5.67 -12.48 2.66
C ALA A 70 5.77 -12.89 4.15
N LEU A 71 4.67 -12.82 4.91
CA LEU A 71 4.69 -13.20 6.33
C LEU A 71 4.67 -14.71 6.50
N LEU A 72 3.90 -15.39 5.65
CA LEU A 72 3.65 -16.83 5.76
C LEU A 72 4.76 -17.65 5.11
N THR A 73 5.25 -17.26 3.94
CA THR A 73 6.31 -17.99 3.23
C THR A 73 7.32 -17.04 2.59
N PRO A 74 8.59 -17.44 2.44
CA PRO A 74 9.52 -16.72 1.58
C PRO A 74 9.00 -16.77 0.14
N THR A 75 8.51 -15.65 -0.36
CA THR A 75 8.02 -15.54 -1.73
C THR A 75 9.18 -15.27 -2.69
N GLN A 76 9.07 -15.78 -3.92
CA GLN A 76 10.01 -15.48 -5.02
C GLN A 76 9.50 -14.36 -5.93
N PHE A 77 8.42 -13.68 -5.54
CA PHE A 77 7.82 -12.56 -6.26
C PHE A 77 7.84 -11.27 -5.44
N PRO A 78 7.74 -10.09 -6.08
CA PRO A 78 7.78 -8.81 -5.37
C PRO A 78 6.68 -8.71 -4.31
N THR A 79 7.04 -8.39 -3.08
CA THR A 79 6.08 -8.28 -1.98
C THR A 79 6.58 -7.35 -0.90
N ILE A 80 5.70 -6.68 -0.16
CA ILE A 80 6.02 -6.05 1.11
C ILE A 80 4.95 -6.39 2.15
N ALA A 81 5.41 -6.87 3.31
CA ALA A 81 4.52 -7.38 4.34
C ALA A 81 3.92 -6.25 5.20
N PHE A 82 2.63 -6.39 5.49
CA PHE A 82 1.94 -5.65 6.54
C PHE A 82 1.16 -6.65 7.41
N THR A 83 1.17 -6.43 8.72
CA THR A 83 0.12 -6.99 9.59
C THR A 83 -1.11 -6.08 9.54
N ALA A 84 -2.28 -6.55 9.97
CA ALA A 84 -3.48 -5.72 10.04
C ALA A 84 -3.24 -4.42 10.85
N ALA A 85 -2.59 -4.52 12.01
CA ALA A 85 -2.25 -3.35 12.83
C ALA A 85 -1.28 -2.37 12.13
N LYS A 86 -0.25 -2.89 11.44
CA LYS A 86 0.66 -2.04 10.65
C LYS A 86 -0.06 -1.38 9.47
N GLN A 87 -0.99 -2.09 8.82
CA GLN A 87 -1.80 -1.51 7.75
C GLN A 87 -2.69 -0.39 8.29
N ARG A 88 -3.39 -0.60 9.41
CA ARG A 88 -4.17 0.44 10.12
C ARG A 88 -3.32 1.67 10.39
N ASP A 89 -2.16 1.49 11.02
CA ASP A 89 -1.33 2.60 11.44
C ASP A 89 -0.79 3.39 10.23
N PHE A 90 -0.38 2.69 9.17
CA PHE A 90 0.03 3.32 7.91
C PHE A 90 -1.10 4.10 7.24
N VAL A 91 -2.32 3.55 7.22
CA VAL A 91 -3.50 4.24 6.67
C VAL A 91 -3.82 5.49 7.48
N VAL A 92 -3.86 5.40 8.81
CA VAL A 92 -4.24 6.51 9.70
C VAL A 92 -3.18 7.61 9.72
N GLN A 93 -1.90 7.26 9.78
CA GLN A 93 -0.84 8.23 10.03
C GLN A 93 -0.22 8.80 8.75
N ASP A 94 -0.24 8.04 7.63
CA ASP A 94 0.52 8.39 6.44
C ASP A 94 -0.34 8.42 5.16
N LEU A 95 -0.84 7.27 4.70
CA LEU A 95 -1.47 7.14 3.37
C LEU A 95 -2.82 7.86 3.28
N GLY A 96 -3.69 7.70 4.29
CA GLY A 96 -4.98 8.38 4.34
C GLY A 96 -4.83 9.90 4.33
N PRO A 97 -4.04 10.50 5.23
CA PRO A 97 -3.77 11.93 5.22
C PRO A 97 -3.09 12.43 3.94
N ALA A 98 -2.19 11.64 3.33
CA ALA A 98 -1.56 12.01 2.06
C ALA A 98 -2.57 12.07 0.91
N LEU A 99 -3.42 11.06 0.77
CA LEU A 99 -4.50 11.04 -0.23
C LEU A 99 -5.48 12.19 -0.02
N ALA A 100 -5.91 12.44 1.23
CA ALA A 100 -6.87 13.49 1.56
C ALA A 100 -6.35 14.91 1.28
N ARG A 101 -5.03 15.14 1.38
CA ARG A 101 -4.39 16.42 1.02
C ARG A 101 -4.07 16.55 -0.47
N SER A 102 -4.11 15.45 -1.22
CA SER A 102 -3.84 15.44 -2.65
C SER A 102 -5.06 15.92 -3.45
N PRO A 103 -4.90 16.36 -4.72
CA PRO A 103 -6.04 16.71 -5.57
C PRO A 103 -6.83 15.47 -6.05
N HIS A 104 -6.36 14.25 -5.77
CA HIS A 104 -6.93 13.01 -6.27
C HIS A 104 -8.14 12.57 -5.42
N ARG A 105 -9.30 12.38 -6.06
CA ARG A 105 -10.51 11.83 -5.42
C ARG A 105 -10.55 10.30 -5.43
N THR A 106 -9.42 9.68 -5.13
CA THR A 106 -9.21 8.24 -5.21
C THR A 106 -9.63 7.56 -3.91
N GLN A 107 -10.42 6.50 -4.01
CA GLN A 107 -10.83 5.67 -2.88
C GLN A 107 -9.66 4.80 -2.39
N LEU A 108 -9.66 4.46 -1.11
CA LEU A 108 -8.66 3.56 -0.52
C LEU A 108 -9.31 2.24 -0.12
N ILE A 109 -8.75 1.13 -0.59
CA ILE A 109 -9.20 -0.23 -0.30
C ILE A 109 -8.16 -0.93 0.59
N ILE A 110 -8.61 -1.49 1.69
CA ILE A 110 -7.78 -2.23 2.66
C ILE A 110 -7.72 -3.72 2.31
N LEU A 111 -6.88 -4.48 3.02
CA LEU A 111 -6.65 -5.92 2.83
C LEU A 111 -5.99 -6.28 1.48
N ASP A 112 -6.75 -6.28 0.37
CA ASP A 112 -6.32 -6.74 -0.96
C ASP A 112 -5.60 -8.11 -0.93
N ASP A 113 -6.24 -9.05 -0.23
CA ASP A 113 -5.73 -10.39 0.05
C ASP A 113 -6.90 -11.38 0.17
N GLN A 114 -6.57 -12.63 0.48
CA GLN A 114 -7.52 -13.74 0.60
C GLN A 114 -8.63 -13.47 1.62
N ARG A 115 -9.86 -13.85 1.26
CA ARG A 115 -11.05 -13.69 2.11
C ARG A 115 -10.95 -14.35 3.49
N ILE A 116 -10.06 -15.33 3.68
CA ILE A 116 -9.91 -16.07 4.95
C ILE A 116 -9.41 -15.17 6.10
N TYR A 117 -8.85 -14.00 5.78
CA TYR A 117 -8.40 -13.03 6.77
C TYR A 117 -9.54 -12.12 7.27
N LEU A 118 -10.72 -12.24 6.69
CA LEU A 118 -11.94 -11.60 7.17
C LEU A 118 -12.67 -12.50 8.19
N PRO A 119 -13.32 -11.91 9.21
CA PRO A 119 -13.52 -10.48 9.41
C PRO A 119 -12.40 -9.80 10.21
N HIS A 120 -11.37 -10.54 10.64
CA HIS A 120 -10.35 -10.00 11.54
C HIS A 120 -9.69 -8.74 10.99
N TRP A 121 -9.28 -8.73 9.72
CA TRP A 121 -8.61 -7.59 9.12
C TRP A 121 -9.47 -6.32 9.14
N ALA A 122 -10.74 -6.44 8.76
CA ALA A 122 -11.71 -5.33 8.76
C ALA A 122 -12.13 -4.86 10.15
N LYS A 123 -11.92 -5.66 11.21
CA LYS A 123 -12.13 -5.23 12.59
C LYS A 123 -10.94 -4.44 13.15
N VAL A 124 -9.75 -4.63 12.57
CA VAL A 124 -8.52 -4.00 13.05
C VAL A 124 -8.21 -2.71 12.31
N VAL A 125 -8.35 -2.72 10.98
CA VAL A 125 -8.09 -1.58 10.09
C VAL A 125 -9.32 -0.70 10.01
#